data_AF-V6LA32-F1
#
_entry.id   AF-V6LA32-F1
#
_cell.length_a   1.000
_cell.length_b   1.000
_cell.length_c   1.000
_cell.angle_alpha   90.00
_cell.angle_beta   90.00
_cell.angle_gamma   90.00
#
_symmetry.space_group_name_H-M   'P 1'
#
loop_
_entity.id
_entity.type
_entity.pdbx_description
1 polymer ?
#
loop_
_entity_poly.entity_id
_entity_poly.type
_entity_poly.pdbx_seq_one_letter_code
_entity_poly.pdbx_strand_id
1 'polypeptide(L)'
;MRVVVFDAIGVLEAFDYRGVLIHTQEVQANEKLKLPFTQKNFFKFNGVFFGVCEGVGDLDYRDYPKNLNFNALLIESIENYLLNAKEPKNTQQKDLLTDFLEVYDKNIEKGFIYLKPKFFLEKEKELIERILK
;
A
#
# COMPACT_ATOMS: atom_id res chain seq x y z
N MET A 1 -11.62 7.98 0.01
CA MET A 1 -12.01 7.12 -1.14
C MET A 1 -11.07 7.43 -2.27
N ARG A 2 -10.73 6.43 -3.09
CA ARG A 2 -9.86 6.57 -4.26
C ARG A 2 -10.47 5.83 -5.44
N VAL A 3 -10.21 6.35 -6.63
CA VAL A 3 -10.62 5.68 -7.88
C VAL A 3 -9.70 4.49 -8.11
N VAL A 4 -10.28 3.32 -8.34
CA VAL A 4 -9.59 2.08 -8.66
C VAL A 4 -9.97 1.67 -10.09
N VAL A 5 -8.96 1.31 -10.89
CA VAL A 5 -9.14 0.89 -12.29
C VAL A 5 -9.15 -0.63 -12.36
N PHE A 6 -10.09 -1.18 -13.13
CA PHE A 6 -10.19 -2.59 -13.42
C PHE A 6 -10.02 -2.80 -14.93
N ASP A 7 -9.06 -3.63 -15.33
CA ASP A 7 -8.71 -3.85 -16.74
C ASP A 7 -9.50 -4.98 -17.40
N ALA A 8 -10.25 -5.75 -16.62
CA ALA A 8 -11.03 -6.89 -17.07
C ALA A 8 -12.46 -6.85 -16.55
N ILE A 9 -13.33 -7.66 -17.15
CA ILE A 9 -14.65 -7.98 -16.59
C ILE A 9 -14.44 -8.93 -15.41
N GLY A 10 -15.22 -8.77 -14.35
CA GLY A 10 -15.14 -9.66 -13.19
C GLY A 10 -16.11 -9.31 -12.08
N VAL A 11 -15.95 -9.99 -10.95
CA VAL A 11 -16.72 -9.72 -9.74
C VAL A 11 -15.80 -9.08 -8.71
N LEU A 12 -16.18 -7.88 -8.25
CA LEU A 12 -15.57 -7.21 -7.11
C LEU A 12 -16.29 -7.65 -5.85
N GLU A 13 -15.53 -8.24 -4.93
CA GLU A 13 -15.98 -8.71 -3.62
C GLU A 13 -15.37 -7.80 -2.54
N ALA A 14 -16.19 -7.35 -1.57
CA ALA A 14 -15.74 -6.57 -0.42
C ALA A 14 -15.88 -7.38 0.87
N PHE A 15 -14.82 -7.40 1.68
CA PHE A 15 -14.77 -8.17 2.92
C PHE A 15 -14.57 -7.23 4.12
N ASP A 16 -15.18 -7.57 5.24
CA ASP A 16 -14.94 -6.87 6.50
C ASP A 16 -13.59 -7.28 7.15
N TYR A 17 -13.32 -6.75 8.35
CA TYR A 17 -12.08 -7.05 9.09
C TYR A 17 -11.98 -8.49 9.62
N ARG A 18 -13.06 -9.25 9.60
CA ARG A 18 -13.13 -10.67 9.99
C ARG A 18 -13.02 -11.59 8.77
N GLY A 19 -12.94 -11.04 7.56
CA GLY A 19 -12.96 -11.79 6.32
C GLY A 19 -14.37 -12.24 5.90
N VAL A 20 -15.43 -11.62 6.43
CA VAL A 20 -16.81 -11.90 6.00
C VAL A 20 -17.10 -11.09 4.75
N LEU A 21 -17.60 -11.75 3.70
CA LEU A 21 -18.08 -11.09 2.48
C LEU A 21 -19.31 -10.24 2.81
N ILE A 22 -19.22 -8.93 2.57
CA ILE A 22 -20.29 -7.96 2.89
C ILE A 22 -20.93 -7.33 1.66
N HIS A 23 -20.26 -7.38 0.51
CA HIS A 23 -20.78 -6.82 -0.74
C HIS A 23 -20.13 -7.48 -1.96
N THR A 24 -20.90 -7.60 -3.04
CA THR A 24 -20.45 -8.08 -4.35
C THR A 24 -21.04 -7.22 -5.44
N GLN A 25 -20.26 -6.90 -6.46
CA GLN A 25 -20.76 -6.26 -7.68
C GLN A 25 -20.00 -6.75 -8.91
N GLU A 26 -20.68 -6.78 -10.06
CA GLU A 26 -20.02 -6.96 -11.34
C GLU A 26 -19.29 -5.68 -11.74
N VAL A 27 -18.15 -5.84 -12.39
CA VAL A 27 -17.33 -4.75 -12.93
C VAL A 27 -17.03 -5.05 -14.39
N GLN A 28 -17.20 -4.06 -15.25
CA GLN A 28 -16.90 -4.15 -16.67
C GLN A 28 -15.42 -3.83 -16.95
N ALA A 29 -14.92 -4.26 -18.11
CA ALA A 29 -13.55 -3.95 -18.50
C ALA A 29 -13.31 -2.43 -18.65
N ASN A 30 -12.19 -1.96 -18.12
CA ASN A 30 -11.79 -0.54 -18.05
C ASN A 30 -12.72 0.34 -17.20
N GLU A 31 -13.58 -0.26 -16.38
CA GLU A 31 -14.41 0.49 -15.44
C GLU A 31 -13.54 1.08 -14.30
N LYS A 32 -13.96 2.25 -13.82
CA LYS A 32 -13.31 2.97 -12.72
C LYS A 32 -14.30 3.13 -11.59
N LEU A 33 -13.96 2.62 -10.41
CA LEU A 33 -14.83 2.66 -9.24
C LEU A 33 -14.19 3.44 -8.11
N LYS A 34 -14.99 4.24 -7.41
CA LYS A 34 -14.53 5.00 -6.25
C LYS A 34 -14.73 4.15 -4.99
N LEU A 35 -13.65 3.56 -4.48
CA LEU A 35 -13.67 2.68 -3.33
C LEU A 35 -13.21 3.38 -2.04
N PRO A 36 -13.75 3.01 -0.86
CA PRO A 36 -13.27 3.52 0.42
C PRO A 36 -11.85 3.04 0.72
N PHE A 37 -11.12 3.82 1.52
CA PHE A 37 -9.82 3.39 2.00
C PHE A 37 -9.97 2.20 2.94
N THR A 38 -9.01 1.28 2.86
CA THR A 38 -9.00 0.07 3.68
C THR A 38 -7.98 0.19 4.80
N GLN A 39 -8.26 -0.48 5.92
CA GLN A 39 -7.32 -0.60 7.02
C GLN A 39 -7.21 -2.06 7.48
N LYS A 40 -8.36 -2.65 7.82
CA LYS A 40 -8.46 -4.08 8.21
C LYS A 40 -9.36 -4.88 7.28
N ASN A 41 -10.29 -4.21 6.62
CA ASN A 41 -11.08 -4.72 5.50
C ASN A 41 -10.24 -4.80 4.22
N PHE A 42 -10.73 -5.52 3.22
CA PHE A 42 -10.05 -5.67 1.92
C PHE A 42 -11.07 -5.97 0.82
N PHE A 43 -10.62 -5.84 -0.42
CA PHE A 43 -11.37 -6.23 -1.59
C PHE A 43 -10.73 -7.44 -2.26
N LYS A 44 -11.48 -8.11 -3.12
CA LYS A 44 -10.98 -9.13 -4.03
C LYS A 44 -11.60 -8.92 -5.40
N PHE A 45 -10.78 -9.00 -6.43
CA PHE A 45 -11.23 -8.93 -7.82
C PHE A 45 -10.50 -9.99 -8.63
N ASN A 46 -11.25 -10.85 -9.33
CA ASN A 46 -10.69 -11.95 -10.13
C ASN A 46 -9.62 -12.79 -9.39
N GLY A 47 -9.86 -13.09 -8.11
CA GLY A 47 -8.95 -13.89 -7.29
C GLY A 47 -7.82 -13.12 -6.61
N VAL A 48 -7.61 -11.85 -6.94
CA VAL A 48 -6.56 -11.01 -6.36
C VAL A 48 -7.13 -10.19 -5.21
N PHE A 49 -6.56 -10.36 -4.01
CA PHE A 49 -6.86 -9.51 -2.86
C PHE A 49 -6.10 -8.19 -2.95
N PHE A 50 -6.76 -7.10 -2.54
CA PHE A 50 -6.14 -5.78 -2.53
C PHE A 50 -6.76 -4.85 -1.49
N GLY A 51 -5.98 -3.84 -1.10
CA GLY A 51 -6.44 -2.71 -0.31
C GLY A 51 -6.59 -1.46 -1.17
N VAL A 52 -7.04 -0.37 -0.55
CA VAL A 52 -7.11 0.96 -1.13
C VAL A 52 -6.49 1.93 -0.13
N CYS A 53 -5.35 2.52 -0.47
CA CYS A 53 -4.69 3.55 0.33
C CYS A 53 -4.82 4.93 -0.30
N GLU A 54 -4.43 5.97 0.45
CA GLU A 54 -4.29 7.32 -0.09
C GLU A 54 -3.22 7.37 -1.19
N GLY A 55 -3.19 8.47 -1.95
CA GLY A 55 -2.24 8.70 -3.03
C GLY A 55 -2.85 9.52 -4.15
N VAL A 56 -2.01 9.88 -5.12
CA VAL A 56 -2.41 10.61 -6.32
C VAL A 56 -2.71 9.63 -7.45
N GLY A 57 -3.62 9.99 -8.34
CA GLY A 57 -4.01 9.18 -9.50
C GLY A 57 -4.88 7.96 -9.17
N ASP A 58 -5.32 7.29 -10.23
CA ASP A 58 -6.17 6.10 -10.13
C ASP A 58 -5.32 4.88 -9.73
N LEU A 59 -5.79 4.10 -8.76
CA LEU A 59 -5.10 2.90 -8.27
C LEU A 59 -5.36 1.72 -9.21
N ASP A 60 -4.31 1.06 -9.68
CA ASP A 60 -4.43 -0.31 -10.18
C ASP A 60 -4.60 -1.25 -8.99
N TYR A 61 -5.65 -2.07 -8.99
CA TYR A 61 -5.95 -2.97 -7.88
C TYR A 61 -4.80 -3.94 -7.56
N ARG A 62 -3.89 -4.19 -8.50
CA ARG A 62 -2.71 -5.07 -8.31
C ARG A 62 -1.53 -4.39 -7.63
N ASP A 63 -1.46 -3.06 -7.68
CA ASP A 63 -0.34 -2.30 -7.12
C ASP A 63 -0.38 -2.22 -5.59
N TYR A 64 -1.49 -2.60 -4.94
CA TYR A 64 -1.62 -2.55 -3.48
C TYR A 64 -2.28 -3.81 -2.89
N PRO A 65 -1.59 -4.97 -2.95
CA PRO A 65 -2.18 -6.29 -2.64
C PRO A 65 -2.52 -6.49 -1.15
N LYS A 66 -1.94 -5.70 -0.24
CA LYS A 66 -2.17 -5.79 1.20
C LYS A 66 -2.22 -4.41 1.86
N ASN A 67 -2.91 -4.32 2.99
CA ASN A 67 -2.95 -3.10 3.79
C ASN A 67 -1.63 -2.85 4.53
N LEU A 68 -0.78 -1.99 3.97
CA LEU A 68 0.47 -1.59 4.59
C LEU A 68 0.25 -0.58 5.73
N ASN A 69 1.06 -0.71 6.77
CA ASN A 69 1.07 0.17 7.94
C ASN A 69 2.48 0.21 8.54
N PHE A 70 3.12 1.38 8.47
CA PHE A 70 4.50 1.56 8.87
C PHE A 70 4.70 2.07 10.30
N ASN A 71 3.65 2.06 11.15
CA ASN A 71 3.77 2.52 12.54
C ASN A 71 4.90 1.84 13.31
N ALA A 72 5.08 0.54 13.07
CA ALA A 72 6.08 -0.28 13.75
C ALA A 72 7.46 -0.25 13.06
N LEU A 73 7.59 0.36 11.89
CA LEU A 73 8.88 0.46 11.20
C LEU A 73 9.78 1.45 11.94
N LEU A 74 10.94 0.97 12.38
CA LEU A 74 11.92 1.80 13.08
C LEU A 74 12.72 2.63 12.07
N ILE A 75 12.94 3.91 12.40
CA ILE A 75 13.74 4.80 11.54
C ILE A 75 15.17 4.29 11.44
N GLU A 76 15.72 3.74 12.52
CA GLU A 76 17.04 3.13 12.54
C GLU A 76 17.15 1.97 11.53
N SER A 77 16.08 1.21 11.31
CA SER A 77 16.08 0.12 10.32
C SER A 77 16.23 0.68 8.90
N ILE A 78 15.52 1.77 8.61
CA ILE A 78 15.57 2.43 7.30
C ILE A 78 16.95 3.10 7.11
N GLU A 79 17.39 3.90 8.08
CA GLU A 79 18.66 4.62 8.05
C GLU A 79 19.86 3.67 7.89
N ASN A 80 19.93 2.61 8.70
CA ASN A 80 21.03 1.64 8.61
C ASN A 80 21.05 0.92 7.26
N TYR A 81 19.89 0.63 6.69
CA TYR A 81 19.82 0.02 5.37
C TYR A 81 20.32 0.99 4.28
N LEU A 82 19.79 2.22 4.25
CA LEU A 82 20.12 3.21 3.22
C LEU A 82 21.58 3.67 3.30
N LEU A 83 22.13 3.85 4.50
CA LEU A 83 23.49 4.40 4.68
C LEU A 83 24.58 3.31 4.75
N ASN A 84 24.26 2.13 5.30
CA ASN A 84 25.26 1.09 5.60
C ASN A 84 24.97 -0.25 4.93
N ALA A 85 23.92 -0.36 4.09
CA ALA A 85 23.46 -1.62 3.49
C ALA A 85 23.20 -2.73 4.53
N LYS A 86 22.83 -2.34 5.76
CA LYS A 86 22.66 -3.26 6.88
C LYS A 86 21.19 -3.60 7.08
N GLU A 87 20.83 -4.85 6.78
CA GLU A 87 19.46 -5.33 6.97
C GLU A 87 19.08 -5.50 8.46
N PRO A 88 17.79 -5.30 8.83
CA PRO A 88 17.29 -5.65 10.14
C PRO A 88 17.39 -7.16 10.41
N LYS A 89 17.78 -7.53 11.64
CA LYS A 89 17.82 -8.94 12.06
C LYS A 89 16.44 -9.52 12.38
N ASN A 90 15.50 -8.67 12.78
CA ASN A 90 14.13 -9.09 13.08
C ASN A 90 13.32 -9.16 11.77
N THR A 91 12.71 -10.32 11.50
CA THR A 91 11.86 -10.58 10.34
C THR A 91 10.78 -9.50 10.16
N GLN A 92 10.11 -9.06 11.24
CA GLN A 92 9.09 -8.02 11.14
C GLN A 92 9.65 -6.70 10.59
N GLN A 93 10.83 -6.28 11.07
CA GLN A 93 11.46 -5.05 10.57
C GLN A 93 11.94 -5.22 9.14
N LYS A 94 12.41 -6.41 8.78
CA LYS A 94 12.81 -6.73 7.42
C LYS A 94 11.62 -6.65 6.46
N ASP A 95 10.50 -7.26 6.82
CA ASP A 95 9.27 -7.23 6.01
C ASP A 95 8.74 -5.81 5.85
N LEU A 96 8.67 -5.03 6.94
CA LEU A 96 8.23 -3.64 6.90
C LEU A 96 9.18 -2.75 6.09
N LEU A 97 10.48 -2.99 6.17
CA LEU A 97 11.47 -2.25 5.38
C LEU A 97 11.31 -2.57 3.89
N THR A 98 11.18 -3.85 3.52
CA THR A 98 10.92 -4.26 2.13
C THR A 98 9.64 -3.60 1.61
N ASP A 99 8.54 -3.71 2.35
CA ASP A 99 7.26 -3.09 1.98
C ASP A 99 7.39 -1.56 1.82
N PHE A 100 8.20 -0.91 2.66
CA PHE A 100 8.43 0.54 2.60
C PHE A 100 9.21 0.94 1.36
N LEU A 101 10.24 0.16 0.99
CA LEU A 101 11.04 0.37 -0.22
C LEU A 101 10.21 0.10 -1.49
N GLU A 102 9.39 -0.95 -1.51
CA GLU A 102 8.49 -1.24 -2.63
C GLU A 102 7.50 -0.10 -2.91
N VAL A 103 7.01 0.57 -1.86
CA VAL A 103 6.19 1.78 -1.99
C VAL A 103 6.98 2.92 -2.64
N TYR A 104 8.26 3.11 -2.27
CA TYR A 104 9.11 4.10 -2.94
C TYR A 104 9.34 3.76 -4.40
N ASP A 105 9.72 2.53 -4.72
CA ASP A 105 9.96 2.08 -6.09
C ASP A 105 8.73 2.32 -6.96
N LYS A 106 7.54 1.99 -6.43
CA LYS A 106 6.27 2.24 -7.11
C LYS A 106 5.96 3.74 -7.26
N ASN A 107 6.23 4.55 -6.25
CA ASN A 107 6.03 6.00 -6.32
C ASN A 107 6.98 6.66 -7.33
N ILE A 108 8.23 6.19 -7.40
CA ILE A 108 9.22 6.61 -8.39
C ILE A 108 8.79 6.20 -9.79
N GLU A 109 8.35 4.94 -9.98
CA GLU A 109 7.82 4.42 -11.25
C GLU A 109 6.69 5.31 -11.80
N LYS A 110 5.81 5.79 -10.93
CA LYS A 110 4.67 6.65 -11.32
C LYS A 110 5.02 8.14 -11.39
N GLY A 111 6.13 8.57 -10.79
CA GLY A 111 6.61 9.96 -10.79
C GLY A 111 5.90 10.89 -9.80
N PHE A 112 5.14 10.36 -8.84
CA PHE A 112 4.44 11.11 -7.78
C PHE A 112 4.11 10.19 -6.60
N ILE A 113 3.56 10.74 -5.52
CA ILE A 113 3.11 9.95 -4.35
C ILE A 113 1.85 9.13 -4.72
N TYR A 114 2.06 8.05 -5.45
CA TYR A 114 1.02 7.18 -5.98
C TYR A 114 0.44 6.25 -4.91
N LEU A 115 1.27 5.67 -4.06
CA LEU A 115 0.89 4.94 -2.87
C LEU A 115 1.29 5.78 -1.65
N LYS A 116 0.31 6.10 -0.82
CA LYS A 116 0.49 6.72 0.49
C LYS A 116 -0.16 5.86 1.58
N PRO A 117 0.47 4.73 1.95
CA PRO A 117 -0.01 3.93 3.06
C PRO A 117 0.11 4.64 4.41
N LYS A 118 -0.49 4.05 5.44
CA LYS A 118 -0.49 4.64 6.78
C LYS A 118 0.93 4.73 7.34
N PHE A 119 1.29 5.90 7.88
CA PHE A 119 2.61 6.23 8.43
C PHE A 119 3.75 6.34 7.39
N PHE A 120 3.49 6.25 6.09
CA PHE A 120 4.57 6.30 5.09
C PHE A 120 5.30 7.65 5.08
N LEU A 121 4.57 8.77 4.93
CA LEU A 121 5.17 10.11 4.88
C LEU A 121 5.71 10.56 6.24
N GLU A 122 5.12 10.07 7.34
CA GLU A 122 5.61 10.30 8.69
C GLU A 122 7.01 9.69 8.86
N LYS A 123 7.22 8.46 8.36
CA LYS A 123 8.54 7.81 8.37
C LYS A 123 9.55 8.50 7.45
N GLU A 124 9.13 8.94 6.28
CA GLU A 124 9.96 9.76 5.38
C GLU A 124 10.41 11.06 6.08
N LYS A 125 9.47 11.79 6.69
CA LYS A 125 9.77 13.04 7.39
C LYS A 125 10.72 12.82 8.57
N GLU A 126 10.46 11.82 9.42
CA GLU A 126 11.33 11.47 10.56
C GLU A 126 12.75 11.11 10.09
N LEU A 127 12.88 10.37 8.99
CA LEU A 127 14.18 10.02 8.40
C LEU A 127 14.94 11.26 7.91
N ILE A 128 14.28 12.14 7.17
CA ILE A 128 14.88 13.39 6.66
C ILE A 128 15.34 14.28 7.82
N GLU A 129 14.49 14.47 8.83
CA GLU A 129 14.82 15.27 10.02
C GLU A 129 15.98 14.69 10.83
N ARG A 130 16.23 13.38 10.74
CA ARG A 130 17.34 12.72 11.41
C ARG A 130 18.65 12.82 10.64
N ILE A 131 18.60 12.71 9.30
CA ILE A 131 19.79 12.79 8.43
C ILE A 131 20.27 14.23 8.24
N LEU A 132 19.36 15.21 8.26
CA LEU A 132 19.70 16.62 8.06
C LEU A 132 20.11 17.37 9.35
N LYS A 133 20.13 16.68 10.49
CA LYS A 133 20.67 17.21 11.77
C LYS A 133 22.16 16.95 11.88
#